data_AF-A0A552FX17-F1
#
_entry.id   AF-A0A552FX17-F1
#
_cell.length_a   1.000
_cell.length_b   1.000
_cell.length_c   1.000
_cell.angle_alpha   90.00
_cell.angle_beta   90.00
_cell.angle_gamma   90.00
#
_symmetry.space_group_name_H-M   'P 1'
#
loop_
_entity.id
_entity.type
_entity.pdbx_description
1 polymer ?
#
loop_
_entity_poly.entity_id
_entity_poly.type
_entity_poly.pdbx_seq_one_letter_code
_entity_poly.pdbx_strand_id
1 'polypeptide(L)' 'MGSFNNLELLYYFQVRYSEAEPLYLEAINIFRERLGENHPHTQTVYQNYLMMLSQLPEAE' A
#
# COMPACT_ATOMS: atom_id res chain seq x y z
N MET A 1 13.01 -20.71 19.28
CA MET A 1 12.27 -20.03 18.20
C MET A 1 11.65 -18.82 18.84
N GLY A 2 12.39 -17.70 18.80
CA GLY A 2 12.02 -16.48 19.51
C GLY A 2 10.74 -15.93 18.90
N SER A 3 9.78 -15.62 19.76
CA SER A 3 8.68 -14.72 19.44
C SER A 3 9.31 -13.47 18.82
N PHE A 4 9.16 -13.27 17.51
CA PHE A 4 9.31 -11.92 16.97
C PHE A 4 8.35 -11.06 17.81
N ASN A 5 8.90 -10.14 18.59
CA ASN A 5 8.06 -9.31 19.45
C ASN A 5 7.08 -8.58 18.52
N ASN A 6 5.83 -8.39 18.94
CA ASN A 6 4.80 -7.72 18.12
C ASN A 6 5.30 -6.39 17.51
N LEU A 7 6.29 -5.76 18.14
CA LEU A 7 7.02 -4.59 17.65
C LEU A 7 7.87 -4.85 16.40
N GLU A 8 8.63 -5.94 16.32
CA GLU A 8 9.42 -6.30 15.12
C GLU A 8 8.51 -6.62 13.95
N LEU A 9 7.40 -7.32 14.21
CA LEU A 9 6.38 -7.61 13.20
C LEU A 9 5.72 -6.31 12.71
N LEU A 10 5.40 -5.40 13.63
CA LEU A 10 4.85 -4.07 13.31
C LEU A 10 5.81 -3.24 12.48
N TYR A 11 7.09 -3.14 12.87
CA TYR A 11 8.11 -2.41 12.09
C TYR A 11 8.33 -3.05 10.72
N TYR A 12 8.33 -4.38 10.63
CA TYR A 12 8.44 -5.08 9.36
C TYR A 12 7.27 -4.76 8.43
N PHE A 13 6.05 -4.66 8.96
CA PHE A 13 4.89 -4.21 8.18
C PHE A 13 4.99 -2.73 7.81
N GLN A 14 5.35 -1.84 8.75
CA GLN A 14 5.54 -0.39 8.48
C GLN A 14 6.56 -0.15 7.37
N VAL A 15 7.75 -0.76 7.44
CA VAL A 15 8.80 -0.60 6.43
C VAL A 15 8.31 -1.03 5.05
N ARG A 16 7.66 -2.20 4.98
CA ARG A 16 7.10 -2.70 3.71
C ARG A 16 6.00 -1.80 3.16
N TYR A 17 5.24 -1.13 4.01
CA TYR A 17 4.24 -0.16 3.58
C TYR A 17 4.90 1.11 3.03
N SER A 18 5.90 1.66 3.72
CA SER A 18 6.65 2.81 3.21
C SER A 18 7.34 2.54 1.87
N GLU A 19 7.80 1.30 1.63
CA GLU A 19 8.34 0.87 0.34
C GLU A 19 7.25 0.65 -0.73
N ALA A 20 6.05 0.24 -0.32
CA ALA A 20 4.95 -0.06 -1.24
C ALA A 20 4.18 1.20 -1.70
N GLU A 21 4.08 2.23 -0.88
CA GLU A 21 3.40 3.49 -1.20
C GLU A 21 3.86 4.11 -2.55
N PRO A 22 5.16 4.33 -2.81
CA PRO A 22 5.58 4.89 -4.09
C PRO A 22 5.24 3.99 -5.28
N LEU A 23 5.29 2.67 -5.11
CA LEU A 23 4.96 1.70 -6.16
C LEU A 23 3.46 1.74 -6.49
N TYR A 24 2.60 1.87 -5.48
CA TYR A 24 1.16 2.04 -5.69
C TYR A 24 0.84 3.34 -6.42
N LEU A 25 1.48 4.45 -6.04
CA LEU A 25 1.29 5.74 -6.69
C LEU A 25 1.75 5.72 -8.15
N GLU A 26 2.88 5.09 -8.45
CA GLU A 26 3.37 4.91 -9.82
C GLU A 26 2.39 4.05 -10.64
N ALA A 27 1.94 2.92 -10.10
CA ALA A 27 0.97 2.05 -10.75
C ALA A 27 -0.35 2.79 -11.03
N ILE A 28 -0.88 3.51 -10.04
CA ILE A 28 -2.08 4.34 -10.18
C ILE A 28 -1.90 5.33 -11.33
N ASN A 29 -0.77 6.02 -11.41
CA ASN A 29 -0.54 6.99 -12.46
C ASN A 29 -0.50 6.33 -13.85
N ILE A 30 0.21 5.22 -14.00
CA ILE A 30 0.29 4.45 -15.25
C ILE A 30 -1.09 3.97 -15.69
N PHE A 31 -1.87 3.39 -14.76
CA PHE A 31 -3.21 2.88 -15.08
C PHE A 31 -4.19 4.01 -15.39
N ARG A 32 -4.14 5.12 -14.66
CA ARG A 32 -4.93 6.31 -14.93
C ARG A 32 -4.62 6.90 -16.31
N GLU A 33 -3.35 7.03 -16.68
CA GLU A 33 -2.95 7.56 -17.99
C GLU A 33 -3.30 6.62 -19.15
N ARG A 34 -3.16 5.31 -18.97
CA ARG A 34 -3.37 4.32 -20.05
C ARG A 34 -4.82 3.89 -20.22
N LEU A 35 -5.54 3.72 -19.12
CA LEU A 35 -6.88 3.12 -19.11
C LEU A 35 -7.97 4.12 -18.71
N GLY A 36 -7.59 5.25 -18.11
CA GLY A 36 -8.52 6.22 -17.55
C GLY A 36 -8.90 5.91 -16.10
N GLU A 37 -9.45 6.92 -15.43
CA GLU A 37 -9.79 6.86 -14.00
C GLU A 37 -10.92 5.87 -13.69
N ASN A 38 -11.92 5.78 -14.56
CA ASN A 38 -13.09 4.90 -14.37
C ASN A 38 -12.84 3.44 -14.78
N HIS A 39 -11.64 3.11 -15.26
CA HIS A 39 -11.36 1.74 -15.68
C HIS A 39 -11.30 0.80 -14.47
N PRO A 40 -11.89 -0.41 -14.54
CA PRO A 40 -11.89 -1.37 -13.44
C PRO A 40 -10.50 -1.63 -12.84
N HIS A 41 -9.48 -1.78 -13.69
CA HIS A 41 -8.10 -1.95 -13.21
C HIS A 41 -7.54 -0.75 -12.45
N THR A 42 -7.80 0.48 -12.91
CA THR A 42 -7.39 1.69 -12.19
C THR A 42 -8.05 1.71 -10.81
N GLN A 43 -9.36 1.42 -10.75
CA GLN A 43 -10.12 1.34 -9.51
C GLN A 43 -9.63 0.23 -8.57
N THR A 44 -9.26 -0.94 -9.09
CA THR A 44 -8.67 -2.02 -8.29
C THR A 44 -7.35 -1.60 -7.65
N VAL A 45 -6.46 -0.92 -8.38
CA VAL A 45 -5.19 -0.46 -7.81
C VAL A 45 -5.42 0.60 -6.75
N TYR A 46 -6.36 1.53 -6.96
CA TYR A 46 -6.78 2.48 -5.93
C TYR A 46 -7.33 1.79 -4.67
N GLN A 47 -8.19 0.77 -4.83
CA GLN A 47 -8.72 0.00 -3.70
C GLN A 47 -7.60 -0.70 -2.91
N ASN A 48 -6.63 -1.30 -3.61
CA ASN A 48 -5.48 -1.95 -2.98
C ASN A 48 -4.59 -0.95 -2.24
N TYR A 49 -4.38 0.25 -2.80
CA TYR A 49 -3.67 1.33 -2.14
C TYR A 49 -4.39 1.80 -0.87
N LEU A 50 -5.70 2.02 -0.93
CA LEU A 50 -6.51 2.40 0.24
C LEU A 50 -6.51 1.32 1.33
N MET A 51 -6.56 0.04 0.94
CA MET A 51 -6.43 -1.08 1.87
C MET A 51 -5.05 -1.11 2.53
N MET A 52 -4.00 -0.81 1.78
CA MET A 52 -2.65 -0.70 2.33
C MET A 52 -2.54 0.48 3.31
N LEU A 53 -3.13 1.64 3.00
CA LEU A 53 -3.17 2.79 3.90
C LEU A 53 -3.95 2.51 5.19
N SER A 54 -5.02 1.70 5.17
CA SER A 54 -5.76 1.35 6.38
C SER A 54 -5.00 0.42 7.34
N GLN A 55 -3.93 -0.22 6.86
CA GLN A 55 -3.04 -1.04 7.67
C GLN A 55 -1.82 -0.25 8.18
N LEU A 56 -1.62 0.98 7.72
CA LEU A 56 -0.65 1.86 8.34
C LEU A 56 -1.19 2.24 9.72
N PRO A 57 -0.43 2.00 10.80
CA PRO A 57 -0.77 2.61 12.07
C PRO A 57 -0.76 4.11 11.86
N GLU A 58 -1.86 4.78 12.20
CA GLU A 58 -1.91 6.24 12.32
C GLU A 58 -0.71 6.64 13.18
N ALA A 59 0.32 7.20 12.55
CA ALA A 59 1.54 7.56 13.25
C ALA A 59 1.16 8.57 14.34
N GLU A 60 1.29 8.16 15.61
CA GLU A 60 1.22 9.05 16.78
C GLU A 60 2.28 10.15 16.72
#